data_AF-A0A1C5LYT8-F1
#
_entry.id   AF-A0A1C5LYT8-F1
#
_cell.length_a   1.000
_cell.length_b   1.000
_cell.length_c   1.000
_cell.angle_alpha   90.00
_cell.angle_beta   90.00
_cell.angle_gamma   90.00
#
_symmetry.space_group_name_H-M   'P 1'
#
loop_
_entity.id
_entity.type
_entity.pdbx_description
1 polymer ?
#
loop_
_entity_poly.entity_id
_entity_poly.type
_entity_poly.pdbx_seq_one_letter_code
_entity_poly.pdbx_strand_id
1 'polypeptide(L)'
;MQRLRRLCQWPVQIKLVPANAPYFSGAAVDCTAYAYAAFHERFIKGHITLVGCPKLDGVDYSGKLTEIIRHNDIKSVTIVRMEVPCCGGLEHAAVTALKNSGKFIPWQVYTISTDGRSLD
;
A
#
# COMPACT_ATOMS: atom_id res chain seq x y z
N MET A 1 -22.64 -13.06 16.81
CA MET A 1 -21.99 -12.89 15.49
C MET A 1 -20.78 -11.99 15.68
N GLN A 2 -19.57 -12.56 15.78
CA GLN A 2 -18.36 -11.77 16.04
C GLN A 2 -18.03 -10.96 14.79
N ARG A 3 -18.04 -9.63 14.91
CA ARG A 3 -17.78 -8.71 13.80
C ARG A 3 -16.32 -8.89 13.37
N LEU A 4 -16.07 -9.66 12.30
CA LEU A 4 -14.74 -9.84 11.73
C LEU A 4 -14.18 -8.48 11.32
N ARG A 5 -13.23 -7.95 12.10
CA ARG A 5 -12.45 -6.77 11.74
C ARG A 5 -11.23 -7.26 10.95
N ARG A 6 -11.14 -6.86 9.67
CA ARG A 6 -10.02 -7.22 8.77
C ARG A 6 -8.84 -6.25 8.88
N LEU A 7 -9.09 -5.00 9.25
CA LEU A 7 -8.05 -3.99 9.42
C LEU A 7 -7.25 -4.26 10.70
N CYS A 8 -5.93 -4.36 10.58
CA CYS A 8 -5.04 -4.72 11.67
C CYS A 8 -4.38 -3.51 12.38
N GLN A 9 -4.44 -2.30 11.80
CA GLN A 9 -3.72 -1.12 12.30
C GLN A 9 -4.46 0.21 12.06
N TRP A 10 -4.11 1.22 12.86
CA TRP A 10 -4.50 2.61 12.70
C TRP A 10 -3.35 3.53 13.19
N PRO A 11 -3.08 4.70 12.57
CA PRO A 11 -3.66 5.19 11.31
C PRO A 11 -3.19 4.38 10.10
N VAL A 12 -3.90 4.50 8.97
CA VAL A 12 -3.52 3.83 7.71
C VAL A 12 -2.95 4.79 6.66
N GLN A 13 -3.16 6.10 6.81
CA GLN A 13 -2.72 7.07 5.81
C GLN A 13 -1.20 7.22 5.82
N ILE A 14 -0.54 7.11 4.66
CA ILE A 14 0.93 7.14 4.54
C ILE A 14 1.51 8.40 5.18
N LYS A 15 0.83 9.55 5.08
CA LYS A 15 1.27 10.78 5.75
C LYS A 15 1.33 10.65 7.28
N LEU A 16 0.39 9.93 7.87
CA LEU A 16 0.19 9.89 9.32
C LEU A 16 0.92 8.73 10.01
N VAL A 17 1.21 7.63 9.32
CA VAL A 17 1.89 6.48 9.92
C VAL A 17 3.33 6.82 10.33
N PRO A 18 3.80 6.45 11.54
CA PRO A 18 5.22 6.50 11.88
C PRO A 18 6.00 5.54 10.99
N ALA A 19 7.25 5.86 10.62
CA ALA A 19 8.05 4.99 9.75
C ALA A 19 8.58 3.71 10.46
N ASN A 20 8.71 3.79 11.78
CA ASN A 20 9.25 2.75 12.66
C ASN A 20 8.15 2.04 13.48
N ALA A 21 6.90 2.02 12.98
CA ALA A 21 5.81 1.41 13.70
C ALA A 21 5.98 -0.12 13.81
N PRO A 22 5.74 -0.73 14.99
CA PRO A 22 6.07 -2.13 15.27
C PRO A 22 5.23 -3.13 14.46
N TYR A 23 4.16 -2.67 13.81
CA TYR A 23 3.24 -3.51 13.06
C TYR A 23 3.67 -3.75 11.61
N PHE A 24 4.76 -3.18 11.06
CA PHE A 24 5.12 -3.30 9.64
C PHE A 24 5.67 -4.68 9.18
N SER A 25 4.79 -5.70 9.12
CA SER A 25 5.09 -6.99 8.48
C SER A 25 4.14 -7.24 7.30
N GLY A 26 4.63 -6.99 6.07
CA GLY A 26 3.89 -7.13 4.81
C GLY A 26 2.86 -6.02 4.58
N ALA A 27 3.05 -5.14 3.58
CA ALA A 27 2.22 -3.95 3.39
C ALA A 27 1.49 -3.92 2.03
N ALA A 28 0.19 -3.61 2.03
CA ALA A 28 -0.64 -3.28 0.87
C ALA A 28 -0.98 -1.78 0.87
N VAL A 29 -1.09 -1.14 -0.30
CA VAL A 29 -1.40 0.30 -0.38
C VAL A 29 -2.54 0.58 -1.35
N ASP A 30 -3.53 1.43 -0.99
CA ASP A 30 -4.35 2.32 -1.87
C ASP A 30 -5.84 2.53 -1.47
N CYS A 31 -6.46 3.59 -2.01
CA CYS A 31 -7.89 3.95 -1.85
C CYS A 31 -8.86 3.09 -2.68
N THR A 32 -8.33 2.16 -3.47
CA THR A 32 -9.07 1.09 -4.19
C THR A 32 -10.01 0.27 -3.31
N ALA A 33 -9.80 0.27 -1.99
CA ALA A 33 -10.70 -0.35 -1.02
C ALA A 33 -12.16 0.08 -1.15
N TYR A 34 -12.43 1.30 -1.64
CA TYR A 34 -13.80 1.79 -1.85
C TYR A 34 -14.47 1.25 -3.12
N ALA A 35 -13.69 0.89 -4.14
CA ALA A 35 -14.20 0.45 -5.45
C ALA A 35 -14.21 -1.09 -5.59
N TYR A 36 -13.37 -1.82 -4.86
CA TYR A 36 -13.27 -3.28 -4.95
C TYR A 36 -13.87 -3.97 -3.70
N ALA A 37 -15.06 -4.55 -3.82
CA ALA A 37 -15.79 -5.12 -2.68
C ALA A 37 -14.99 -6.21 -1.91
N ALA A 38 -14.17 -6.99 -2.63
CA ALA A 38 -13.34 -8.04 -2.04
C ALA A 38 -11.98 -7.53 -1.51
N PHE A 39 -11.72 -6.22 -1.51
CA PHE A 39 -10.43 -5.64 -1.17
C PHE A 39 -9.95 -6.03 0.23
N HIS A 40 -10.85 -6.00 1.21
CA HIS A 40 -10.53 -6.39 2.58
C HIS A 40 -10.12 -7.86 2.69
N GLU A 41 -10.74 -8.75 1.91
CA GLU A 41 -10.42 -10.17 1.95
C GLU A 41 -9.12 -10.47 1.19
N ARG A 42 -8.91 -9.81 0.04
CA ARG A 42 -7.79 -10.10 -0.87
C ARG A 42 -6.50 -9.37 -0.50
N PHE A 43 -6.57 -8.12 -0.05
CA PHE A 43 -5.40 -7.24 0.10
C PHE A 43 -5.15 -6.78 1.54
N ILE A 44 -6.14 -6.84 2.44
CA ILE A 44 -5.98 -6.43 3.84
C ILE A 44 -5.79 -7.63 4.76
N LYS A 45 -6.53 -8.73 4.55
CA LYS A 45 -6.43 -9.90 5.42
C LYS A 45 -4.99 -10.44 5.46
N GLY A 46 -4.41 -10.47 6.65
CA GLY A 46 -3.03 -10.95 6.86
C GLY A 46 -1.94 -9.98 6.38
N HIS A 47 -2.31 -8.77 5.97
CA HIS A 47 -1.41 -7.72 5.51
C HIS A 47 -1.62 -6.45 6.34
N ILE A 48 -0.55 -5.70 6.51
CA ILE A 48 -0.61 -4.31 6.95
C ILE A 48 -1.03 -3.47 5.76
N THR A 49 -1.77 -2.40 5.98
CA THR A 49 -2.29 -1.58 4.89
C THR A 49 -1.95 -0.11 5.10
N LEU A 50 -1.26 0.46 4.13
CA LEU A 50 -1.06 1.90 4.03
C LEU A 50 -2.02 2.46 2.99
N VAL A 51 -2.32 3.75 3.01
CA VAL A 51 -3.16 4.40 1.99
C VAL A 51 -2.59 5.77 1.72
N GLY A 52 -2.38 6.11 0.45
CA GLY A 52 -1.97 7.46 0.08
C GLY A 52 -2.23 7.73 -1.38
N CYS A 53 -2.48 8.99 -1.71
CA CYS A 53 -2.69 9.42 -3.08
C CYS A 53 -1.75 10.58 -3.36
N PRO A 54 -0.59 10.37 -4.02
CA PRO A 54 0.39 11.43 -4.28
C PRO A 54 -0.23 12.68 -4.91
N LYS A 55 -1.23 12.51 -5.78
CA LYS A 55 -1.97 13.61 -6.40
C LYS A 55 -2.75 14.46 -5.39
N LEU A 56 -3.56 13.84 -4.52
CA LEU A 56 -4.36 14.56 -3.53
C LEU A 56 -3.48 15.09 -2.40
N ASP A 57 -2.44 14.35 -2.07
CA ASP A 57 -1.56 14.66 -0.98
C ASP A 57 -0.45 15.65 -1.35
N GLY A 58 -0.19 15.88 -2.64
CA GLY A 58 0.80 16.83 -3.13
C GLY A 58 2.23 16.47 -2.73
N VAL A 59 2.53 15.19 -2.51
CA VAL A 59 3.84 14.71 -2.03
C VAL A 59 4.25 13.45 -2.77
N ASP A 60 5.58 13.27 -2.89
CA ASP A 60 6.18 12.00 -3.29
C ASP A 60 6.43 11.12 -2.04
N TYR A 61 5.90 9.91 -2.03
CA TYR A 61 6.08 8.97 -0.92
C TYR A 61 7.38 8.18 -0.97
N SER A 62 8.18 8.29 -2.03
CA SER A 62 9.40 7.50 -2.23
C SER A 62 10.30 7.52 -1.00
N GLY A 63 10.58 8.70 -0.45
CA GLY A 63 11.43 8.85 0.74
C GLY A 63 10.86 8.14 1.96
N LYS A 64 9.58 8.40 2.29
CA LYS A 64 8.94 7.80 3.47
C LYS A 64 8.81 6.28 3.35
N LEU A 65 8.45 5.77 2.17
CA LEU A 65 8.40 4.35 1.90
C LEU A 65 9.80 3.72 1.95
N THR A 66 10.84 4.43 1.50
CA THR A 66 12.23 3.95 1.61
C THR A 66 12.60 3.71 3.06
N GLU A 67 12.32 4.66 3.95
CA GLU A 67 12.61 4.52 5.38
C GLU A 67 11.81 3.38 6.01
N ILE A 68 10.52 3.26 5.68
CA ILE A 68 9.69 2.14 6.16
C ILE A 68 10.30 0.80 5.72
N ILE A 69 10.64 0.65 4.44
CA ILE A 69 11.19 -0.61 3.92
C ILE A 69 12.57 -0.89 4.53
N ARG A 70 13.44 0.12 4.63
CA ARG A 70 14.79 -0.02 5.17
C ARG A 70 14.78 -0.46 6.64
N HIS A 71 13.89 0.09 7.46
CA HIS A 71 13.89 -0.14 8.90
C HIS A 71 13.04 -1.33 9.37
N ASN A 72 12.27 -1.98 8.49
CA ASN A 72 11.37 -3.08 8.87
C ASN A 72 11.64 -4.36 8.05
N ASP A 73 11.40 -5.53 8.64
CA ASP A 73 11.57 -6.83 7.97
C ASP A 73 10.35 -7.19 7.09
N ILE A 74 10.19 -6.43 6.00
CA ILE A 74 9.10 -6.59 5.04
C ILE A 74 9.41 -7.77 4.10
N LYS A 75 8.51 -8.76 4.07
CA LYS A 75 8.65 -9.98 3.25
C LYS A 75 8.23 -9.80 1.79
N SER A 76 7.22 -8.97 1.54
CA SER A 76 6.72 -8.64 0.21
C SER A 76 5.97 -7.31 0.25
N VAL A 77 5.84 -6.68 -0.92
CA VAL A 77 5.04 -5.45 -1.10
C VAL A 77 3.97 -5.67 -2.15
N THR A 78 2.72 -5.36 -1.81
CA THR A 78 1.61 -5.38 -2.77
C THR A 78 1.16 -3.94 -3.02
N ILE A 79 1.33 -3.48 -4.25
CA ILE A 79 0.89 -2.16 -4.69
C ILE A 79 -0.46 -2.36 -5.35
N VAL A 80 -1.52 -1.80 -4.79
CA VAL A 80 -2.81 -1.74 -5.49
C VAL A 80 -2.96 -0.32 -6.01
N ARG A 81 -3.50 -0.15 -7.22
CA ARG A 81 -3.75 1.18 -7.78
C ARG A 81 -4.95 1.16 -8.72
N MET A 82 -5.59 2.31 -8.88
CA MET A 82 -6.57 2.48 -9.94
C MET A 82 -5.90 2.59 -11.32
N GLU A 83 -6.59 2.16 -12.38
CA GLU A 83 -6.16 2.22 -13.79
C GLU A 83 -5.84 3.65 -14.25
N VAL A 84 -6.47 4.64 -13.62
CA VAL A 84 -6.31 6.04 -13.97
C VAL A 84 -4.86 6.52 -13.78
N PRO A 85 -4.37 7.41 -14.66
CA PRO A 85 -2.96 7.81 -14.69
C PRO A 85 -2.50 8.49 -13.40
N CYS A 86 -3.40 9.15 -12.69
CA CYS A 86 -3.05 9.82 -11.43
C CYS A 86 -2.63 8.87 -10.29
N CYS A 87 -2.96 7.58 -10.38
CA CYS A 87 -2.57 6.59 -9.38
C CYS A 87 -1.21 5.94 -9.66
N GLY A 88 -0.62 6.17 -10.84
CA GLY A 88 0.72 5.66 -11.18
C GLY A 88 1.83 6.24 -10.31
N GLY A 89 1.62 7.43 -9.74
CA GLY A 89 2.60 8.04 -8.81
C GLY A 89 2.84 7.20 -7.56
N LEU A 90 1.85 6.42 -7.09
CA LEU A 90 2.01 5.57 -5.93
C LEU A 90 2.88 4.34 -6.23
N GLU A 91 2.64 3.72 -7.39
CA GLU A 91 3.47 2.63 -7.89
C GLU A 91 4.91 3.08 -8.09
N HIS A 92 5.12 4.23 -8.74
CA HIS A 92 6.44 4.82 -8.91
C HIS A 92 7.15 5.02 -7.57
N ALA A 93 6.46 5.61 -6.59
CA ALA A 93 7.02 5.86 -5.28
C ALA A 93 7.42 4.57 -4.55
N ALA A 94 6.57 3.54 -4.61
CA ALA A 94 6.84 2.24 -3.98
C ALA A 94 8.02 1.50 -4.67
N VAL A 95 8.09 1.51 -6.00
CA VAL A 95 9.21 0.90 -6.75
C VAL A 95 10.52 1.63 -6.49
N THR A 96 10.52 2.96 -6.47
CA THR A 96 11.68 3.76 -6.11
C THR A 96 12.12 3.47 -4.68
N ALA A 97 11.18 3.33 -3.75
CA ALA A 97 11.48 3.00 -2.37
C ALA A 97 12.08 1.61 -2.20
N LEU A 98 11.57 0.60 -2.91
CA LEU A 98 12.14 -0.75 -2.95
C LEU A 98 13.60 -0.71 -3.40
N LYS A 99 13.89 0.00 -4.51
CA LYS A 99 15.26 0.17 -5.04
C LYS A 99 16.19 0.87 -4.03
N ASN A 100 15.72 1.94 -3.40
CA ASN A 100 16.52 2.77 -2.49
C ASN A 100 16.64 2.18 -1.07
N SER A 101 15.84 1.17 -0.74
CA SER A 101 15.84 0.54 0.59
C SER A 101 17.10 -0.29 0.85
N GLY A 102 17.78 -0.74 -0.22
CA GLY A 102 18.90 -1.68 -0.14
C GLY A 102 18.48 -3.13 0.17
N LYS A 103 17.18 -3.45 0.12
CA LYS A 103 16.64 -4.79 0.37
C LYS A 103 16.13 -5.44 -0.92
N PHE A 104 16.31 -6.75 -1.02
CA PHE A 104 15.75 -7.56 -2.11
C PHE A 104 14.38 -8.09 -1.68
N ILE A 105 13.32 -7.38 -2.05
CA ILE A 105 11.94 -7.70 -1.64
C ILE A 105 11.09 -7.91 -2.90
N PRO A 106 10.39 -9.05 -3.03
CA PRO A 106 9.45 -9.26 -4.12
C PRO A 106 8.27 -8.30 -4.00
N TRP A 107 7.82 -7.74 -5.12
CA TRP A 107 6.62 -6.91 -5.16
C TRP A 107 5.70 -7.28 -6.31
N GLN A 108 4.43 -6.96 -6.15
CA GLN A 108 3.38 -7.12 -7.17
C GLN A 108 2.58 -5.83 -7.28
N VAL A 109 2.10 -5.55 -8.50
CA VAL A 109 1.21 -4.43 -8.78
C VAL A 109 -0.12 -5.01 -9.24
N TYR A 110 -1.21 -4.57 -8.61
CA TYR A 110 -2.57 -4.87 -9.02
C TYR A 110 -3.24 -3.59 -9.50
N THR A 111 -3.72 -3.61 -10.73
CA THR A 111 -4.47 -2.48 -11.30
C THR A 111 -5.96 -2.77 -11.20
N ILE A 112 -6.72 -1.82 -10.64
CA ILE A 112 -8.17 -1.90 -10.50
C ILE A 112 -8.81 -0.88 -11.43
N SER A 113 -9.79 -1.29 -12.22
CA SER A 113 -10.53 -0.37 -13.09
C SER A 113 -11.42 0.59 -12.31
N THR A 114 -11.87 1.65 -12.96
CA THR A 114 -12.83 2.63 -12.42
C THR A 114 -14.18 2.03 -12.05
N ASP A 115 -14.54 0.88 -12.62
CA ASP A 115 -15.74 0.11 -12.29
C ASP A 115 -15.49 -1.05 -11.30
N GLY A 116 -14.30 -1.12 -10.69
CA GLY A 116 -14.00 -2.04 -9.59
C GLY A 116 -13.64 -3.46 -10.02
N ARG A 117 -13.21 -3.69 -11.26
CA ARG A 117 -12.67 -4.97 -11.72
C ARG A 117 -11.16 -5.02 -11.55
N SER A 118 -10.61 -6.18 -11.22
CA SER A 118 -9.17 -6.43 -11.33
C SER A 118 -8.82 -6.49 -12.81
N LEU A 119 -7.81 -5.73 -13.23
CA LEU A 119 -7.27 -5.76 -14.59
C LEU A 119 -6.10 -6.75 -14.75
N ASP A 120 -5.66 -7.33 -13.63
CA ASP A 120 -4.51 -8.22 -13.44
C ASP A 120 -3.20 -7.67 -14.04
#